data_AF-A0A2E8RC27-F1
#
_entry.id   AF-A0A2E8RC27-F1
#
_cell.length_a   1.000
_cell.length_b   1.000
_cell.length_c   1.000
_cell.angle_alpha   90.00
_cell.angle_beta   90.00
_cell.angle_gamma   90.00
#
_symmetry.space_group_name_H-M   'P 1'
#
loop_
_entity.id
_entity.type
_entity.pdbx_description
1 polymer ?
#
loop_
_entity_poly.entity_id
_entity_poly.type
_entity_poly.pdbx_seq_one_letter_code
_entity_poly.pdbx_strand_id
1 'polypeptide(L)'
;VTTSIGTNTSIDSETPSSGSGSNPYTVTFGTDPTGVSVGDSVHFDNGMGTVYVYLVTGISGSNYTLKWISGGWSATNPYGITDMSYSQAVGVFKRTYSTITAWESDLDNTSYYSSGDDAVGEVYNDSVLNERFIIDGGGTVGLDSVKLTSPSSQRHDGTENSGARVQYTGSTSPTVVLKRNDVTVEWLEFDLSSTGSGVLSGMNFGANAHTDVFFKHNIVRDLKDQSNDVNGIYVWGSGSGSNTRHCLNNIVYNIEDSNDSAFGIRVASSNYPINLYNNTVYYVKTGSGSEDAYCIAVNDTDAVLKNNIAARPIGGDYLCFGGSGFSGATTDYNLSTDSTATGTNSVT
;
A
#
# COMPACT_ATOMS: atom_id res chain seq x y z
N VAL A 1 1.01 -15.66 -4.87
CA VAL A 1 0.26 -15.99 -3.63
C VAL A 1 -0.48 -14.75 -3.14
N THR A 2 -1.78 -14.86 -2.87
CA THR A 2 -2.60 -13.77 -2.31
C THR A 2 -2.85 -14.01 -0.82
N THR A 3 -2.77 -12.97 -0.02
CA THR A 3 -3.08 -12.97 1.43
C THR A 3 -3.87 -11.72 1.79
N SER A 4 -4.86 -11.85 2.66
CA SER A 4 -5.69 -10.74 3.12
C SER A 4 -5.12 -10.05 4.35
N ILE A 5 -5.35 -8.74 4.43
CA ILE A 5 -4.92 -7.84 5.49
C ILE A 5 -6.14 -7.06 5.98
N GLY A 6 -6.40 -7.06 7.28
CA GLY A 6 -7.51 -6.34 7.92
C GLY A 6 -7.76 -6.86 9.33
N THR A 7 -8.65 -6.22 10.08
CA THR A 7 -8.85 -6.56 11.51
C THR A 7 -9.98 -7.55 11.78
N ASN A 8 -10.70 -8.01 10.74
CA ASN A 8 -11.75 -8.99 10.94
C ASN A 8 -11.17 -10.36 11.34
N THR A 9 -11.35 -10.72 12.61
CA THR A 9 -10.87 -11.97 13.22
C THR A 9 -11.93 -13.06 13.31
N SER A 10 -13.13 -12.83 12.74
CA SER A 10 -14.25 -13.76 12.74
C SER A 10 -15.19 -13.44 11.57
N ILE A 11 -14.71 -13.66 10.35
CA ILE A 11 -15.48 -13.46 9.10
C ILE A 11 -16.67 -14.40 9.09
N ASP A 12 -16.40 -15.69 9.32
CA ASP A 12 -17.41 -16.74 9.45
C ASP A 12 -16.85 -17.91 10.25
N SER A 13 -17.68 -18.88 10.61
CA SER A 13 -17.28 -20.11 11.28
C SER A 13 -18.10 -21.30 10.82
N GLU A 14 -17.44 -22.29 10.21
CA GLU A 14 -18.11 -23.44 9.63
C GLU A 14 -17.37 -24.75 9.91
N THR A 15 -18.15 -25.83 10.01
CA THR A 15 -17.63 -27.18 10.26
C THR A 15 -17.44 -27.90 8.92
N PRO A 16 -16.23 -28.43 8.62
CA PRO A 16 -16.01 -29.25 7.44
C PRO A 16 -16.97 -30.45 7.40
N SER A 17 -17.61 -30.69 6.25
CA SER A 17 -18.43 -31.88 5.99
C SER A 17 -17.66 -32.98 5.25
N SER A 18 -16.59 -32.61 4.54
CA SER A 18 -15.66 -33.55 3.89
C SER A 18 -14.33 -32.88 3.57
N GLY A 19 -13.27 -33.66 3.40
CA GLY A 19 -11.97 -33.15 2.96
C GLY A 19 -11.15 -34.19 2.20
N SER A 20 -10.40 -33.76 1.18
CA SER A 20 -9.53 -34.61 0.36
C SER A 20 -8.23 -33.91 -0.05
N GLY A 21 -7.30 -34.64 -0.68
CA GLY A 21 -6.02 -34.12 -1.15
C GLY A 21 -4.90 -34.16 -0.11
N SER A 22 -3.76 -33.54 -0.44
CA SER A 22 -2.54 -33.56 0.36
C SER A 22 -1.81 -32.22 0.23
N ASN A 23 -2.17 -31.26 1.08
CA ASN A 23 -1.64 -29.89 1.15
C ASN A 23 -1.19 -29.26 -0.19
N PRO A 24 -2.07 -28.51 -0.89
CA PRO A 24 -3.36 -28.03 -0.41
C PRO A 24 -4.44 -29.12 -0.33
N TYR A 25 -5.37 -28.94 0.61
CA TYR A 25 -6.56 -29.78 0.78
C TYR A 25 -7.76 -29.16 0.08
N THR A 26 -8.65 -29.98 -0.47
CA THR A 26 -9.99 -29.52 -0.88
C THR A 26 -10.98 -29.89 0.22
N VAL A 27 -11.60 -28.88 0.84
CA VAL A 27 -12.49 -29.03 1.98
C VAL A 27 -13.87 -28.49 1.61
N THR A 28 -14.90 -29.29 1.87
CA THR A 28 -16.30 -28.88 1.72
C THR A 28 -16.85 -28.56 3.10
N PHE A 29 -17.59 -27.47 3.21
CA PHE A 29 -18.30 -27.10 4.43
C PHE A 29 -19.79 -27.43 4.31
N GLY A 30 -20.44 -27.72 5.45
CA GLY A 30 -21.86 -28.08 5.48
C GLY A 30 -22.78 -26.95 5.03
N THR A 31 -22.42 -25.71 5.39
CA THR A 31 -22.97 -24.47 4.84
C THR A 31 -21.83 -23.74 4.13
N ASP A 32 -22.12 -23.00 3.07
CA ASP A 32 -21.09 -22.19 2.39
C ASP A 32 -20.70 -20.99 3.26
N PRO A 33 -19.42 -20.87 3.68
CA PRO A 33 -18.94 -19.69 4.39
C PRO A 33 -19.22 -18.40 3.62
N THR A 34 -19.68 -17.38 4.33
CA THR A 34 -20.06 -16.07 3.77
C THR A 34 -18.98 -15.02 4.04
N GLY A 35 -18.74 -14.14 3.07
CA GLY A 35 -17.74 -13.06 3.20
C GLY A 35 -16.27 -13.51 3.15
N VAL A 36 -16.01 -14.82 3.10
CA VAL A 36 -14.67 -15.40 2.94
C VAL A 36 -14.17 -15.18 1.51
N SER A 37 -12.91 -14.80 1.39
CA SER A 37 -12.23 -14.55 0.11
C SER A 37 -10.92 -15.33 0.02
N VAL A 38 -10.42 -15.52 -1.20
CA VAL A 38 -9.06 -16.04 -1.39
C VAL A 38 -8.07 -15.11 -0.71
N GLY A 39 -7.12 -15.68 0.00
CA GLY A 39 -6.15 -14.95 0.82
C GLY A 39 -6.54 -14.83 2.29
N ASP A 40 -7.78 -15.11 2.68
CA ASP A 40 -8.16 -15.28 4.09
C ASP A 40 -7.54 -16.54 4.69
N SER A 41 -7.47 -16.60 6.01
CA SER A 41 -7.03 -17.78 6.75
C SER A 41 -8.20 -18.45 7.47
N VAL A 42 -8.09 -19.75 7.70
CA VAL A 42 -9.02 -20.50 8.55
C VAL A 42 -8.25 -21.20 9.66
N HIS A 43 -8.78 -21.07 10.88
CA HIS A 43 -8.13 -21.52 12.11
C HIS A 43 -8.99 -22.62 12.71
N PHE A 44 -8.41 -23.80 12.90
CA PHE A 44 -9.05 -24.94 13.56
C PHE A 44 -8.39 -25.16 14.91
N ASP A 45 -9.12 -24.91 16.00
CA ASP A 45 -8.67 -25.23 17.35
C ASP A 45 -9.15 -26.65 17.72
N ASN A 46 -8.22 -27.52 18.12
CA ASN A 46 -8.55 -28.86 18.59
C ASN A 46 -9.00 -28.89 20.07
N GLY A 47 -9.12 -27.72 20.71
CA GLY A 47 -9.47 -27.53 22.12
C GLY A 47 -8.35 -27.90 23.09
N MET A 48 -7.24 -28.47 22.62
CA MET A 48 -6.07 -28.85 23.44
C MET A 48 -4.97 -27.78 23.40
N GLY A 49 -5.32 -26.54 23.06
CA GLY A 49 -4.38 -25.43 22.89
C GLY A 49 -3.55 -25.52 21.62
N THR A 50 -3.93 -26.37 20.65
CA THR A 50 -3.28 -26.45 19.34
C THR A 50 -4.22 -25.90 18.28
N VAL A 51 -3.79 -24.82 17.63
CA VAL A 51 -4.49 -24.23 16.48
C VAL A 51 -3.77 -24.65 15.21
N TYR A 52 -4.52 -25.11 14.21
CA TYR A 52 -4.03 -25.37 12.86
C TYR A 52 -4.46 -24.21 11.95
N VAL A 53 -3.52 -23.62 11.22
CA VAL A 53 -3.77 -22.45 10.39
C VAL A 53 -3.59 -22.82 8.92
N TYR A 54 -4.61 -22.50 8.12
CA TYR A 54 -4.61 -22.71 6.68
C TYR A 54 -4.92 -21.41 5.94
N LEU A 55 -4.28 -21.22 4.79
CA LEU A 55 -4.58 -20.17 3.83
C LEU A 55 -5.64 -20.66 2.84
N VAL A 56 -6.68 -19.85 2.61
CA VAL A 56 -7.67 -20.07 1.55
C VAL A 56 -7.04 -19.66 0.22
N THR A 57 -6.76 -20.64 -0.63
CA THR A 57 -6.09 -20.44 -1.94
C THR A 57 -7.02 -20.59 -3.13
N GLY A 58 -8.26 -21.06 -2.91
CA GLY A 58 -9.29 -21.20 -3.93
C GLY A 58 -10.65 -21.42 -3.30
N ILE A 59 -11.70 -20.91 -3.96
CA ILE A 59 -13.10 -21.07 -3.57
C ILE A 59 -13.89 -21.41 -4.84
N SER A 60 -14.72 -22.46 -4.78
CA SER A 60 -15.58 -22.89 -5.90
C SER A 60 -16.89 -23.45 -5.35
N GLY A 61 -17.88 -22.58 -5.17
CA GLY A 61 -19.07 -22.89 -4.36
C GLY A 61 -18.63 -23.24 -2.94
N SER A 62 -19.25 -24.26 -2.33
CA SER A 62 -18.94 -24.71 -0.97
C SER A 62 -17.60 -25.47 -0.82
N ASN A 63 -16.77 -25.53 -1.88
CA ASN A 63 -15.46 -26.17 -1.85
C ASN A 63 -14.33 -25.14 -1.74
N TYR A 64 -13.46 -25.33 -0.76
CA TYR A 64 -12.36 -24.45 -0.43
C TYR A 64 -11.04 -25.19 -0.56
N THR A 65 -10.08 -24.58 -1.23
CA THR A 65 -8.70 -25.08 -1.33
C THR A 65 -7.87 -24.47 -0.20
N LEU A 66 -7.52 -25.29 0.78
CA LEU A 66 -6.85 -24.87 2.02
C LEU A 66 -5.40 -25.35 2.03
N LYS A 67 -4.44 -24.42 1.99
CA LYS A 67 -3.00 -24.70 2.14
C LYS A 67 -2.63 -24.60 3.61
N TRP A 68 -2.05 -25.65 4.19
CA TRP A 68 -1.52 -25.58 5.55
C TRP A 68 -0.32 -24.64 5.61
N ILE A 69 -0.32 -23.76 6.60
CA ILE A 69 0.72 -22.74 6.79
C ILE A 69 1.51 -23.00 8.06
N SER A 70 0.81 -23.21 9.18
CA SER A 70 1.43 -23.29 10.50
C SER A 70 0.51 -23.94 11.53
N GLY A 71 1.04 -24.09 12.74
CA GLY A 71 0.33 -24.71 13.85
C GLY A 71 0.16 -26.22 13.66
N GLY A 72 -0.44 -26.88 14.65
CA GLY A 72 -0.43 -28.34 14.67
C GLY A 72 0.97 -28.95 14.78
N TRP A 73 1.04 -30.27 14.67
CA TRP A 73 2.31 -31.01 14.61
C TRP A 73 2.82 -31.17 13.18
N SER A 74 1.92 -31.14 12.20
CA SER A 74 2.20 -31.26 10.76
C SER A 74 0.97 -30.85 9.96
N ALA A 75 1.14 -30.70 8.64
CA ALA A 75 0.04 -30.54 7.71
C ALA A 75 -0.97 -31.68 7.88
N THR A 76 -2.18 -31.32 8.28
CA THR A 76 -3.28 -32.23 8.59
C THR A 76 -4.47 -31.87 7.72
N ASN A 77 -5.26 -32.85 7.27
CA ASN A 77 -6.49 -32.54 6.56
C ASN A 77 -7.47 -31.86 7.55
N PRO A 78 -8.04 -30.68 7.24
CA PRO A 78 -8.96 -29.98 8.16
C PRO A 78 -10.16 -30.83 8.61
N TYR A 79 -10.69 -31.69 7.74
CA TYR A 79 -11.77 -32.63 8.08
C TYR A 79 -11.31 -33.78 9.03
N GLY A 80 -10.01 -33.89 9.30
CA GLY A 80 -9.47 -34.83 10.29
C GLY A 80 -9.22 -34.22 11.67
N ILE A 81 -9.41 -32.91 11.82
CA ILE A 81 -9.15 -32.20 13.08
C ILE A 81 -10.41 -32.27 13.95
N THR A 82 -10.27 -32.83 15.15
CA THR A 82 -11.37 -32.90 16.12
C THR A 82 -11.09 -32.01 17.33
N ASP A 83 -12.15 -31.53 17.98
CA ASP A 83 -12.08 -30.83 19.26
C ASP A 83 -11.90 -31.80 20.45
N MET A 84 -11.91 -31.27 21.68
CA MET A 84 -11.84 -32.09 22.91
C MET A 84 -13.05 -33.01 23.13
N SER A 85 -14.17 -32.76 22.45
CA SER A 85 -15.37 -33.59 22.48
C SER A 85 -15.33 -34.70 21.41
N TYR A 86 -14.20 -34.86 20.70
CA TYR A 86 -14.04 -35.73 19.53
C TYR A 86 -15.02 -35.40 18.40
N SER A 87 -15.56 -34.18 18.38
CA SER A 87 -16.39 -33.66 17.31
C SER A 87 -15.51 -32.97 16.27
N GLN A 88 -15.99 -32.88 15.03
CA GLN A 88 -15.27 -32.16 13.99
C GLN A 88 -15.03 -30.71 14.43
N ALA A 89 -13.76 -30.27 14.43
CA ALA A 89 -13.40 -28.93 14.84
C ALA A 89 -14.01 -27.90 13.87
N VAL A 90 -14.53 -26.81 14.45
CA VAL A 90 -15.05 -25.66 13.68
C VAL A 90 -13.87 -24.86 13.14
N GLY A 91 -13.94 -24.51 11.85
CA GLY A 91 -12.98 -23.61 11.23
C GLY A 91 -13.45 -22.17 11.36
N VAL A 92 -12.63 -21.30 11.96
CA VAL A 92 -12.91 -19.86 12.09
C VAL A 92 -12.14 -19.11 11.02
N PHE A 93 -12.85 -18.44 10.11
CA PHE A 93 -12.26 -17.66 9.02
C PHE A 93 -11.90 -16.25 9.48
N LYS A 94 -10.73 -15.76 9.05
CA LYS A 94 -10.12 -14.49 9.48
C LYS A 94 -9.32 -13.88 8.36
N ARG A 95 -9.04 -12.58 8.47
CA ARG A 95 -7.92 -11.99 7.71
C ARG A 95 -6.62 -12.70 8.06
N THR A 96 -5.78 -12.93 7.06
CA THR A 96 -4.49 -13.62 7.30
C THR A 96 -3.57 -12.75 8.15
N TYR A 97 -3.55 -11.45 7.89
CA TYR A 97 -2.77 -10.48 8.66
C TYR A 97 -3.68 -9.39 9.24
N SER A 98 -3.36 -8.94 10.45
CA SER A 98 -4.04 -7.79 11.07
C SER A 98 -3.45 -6.45 10.67
N THR A 99 -2.24 -6.43 10.12
CA THR A 99 -1.49 -5.24 9.71
C THR A 99 -0.66 -5.52 8.47
N ILE A 100 -0.35 -4.46 7.71
CA ILE A 100 0.56 -4.50 6.56
C ILE A 100 1.97 -4.86 7.05
N THR A 101 2.38 -4.38 8.22
CA THR A 101 3.67 -4.72 8.84
C THR A 101 3.81 -6.22 9.10
N ALA A 102 2.75 -6.89 9.58
CA ALA A 102 2.77 -8.34 9.79
C ALA A 102 2.87 -9.10 8.47
N TRP A 103 2.11 -8.69 7.46
CA TRP A 103 2.20 -9.24 6.11
C TRP A 103 3.61 -9.09 5.53
N GLU A 104 4.19 -7.91 5.68
CA GLU A 104 5.52 -7.58 5.17
C GLU A 104 6.61 -8.45 5.82
N SER A 105 6.54 -8.63 7.14
CA SER A 105 7.48 -9.49 7.88
C SER A 105 7.47 -10.95 7.42
N ASP A 106 6.36 -11.40 6.85
CA ASP A 106 6.17 -12.76 6.36
C ASP A 106 6.49 -12.91 4.86
N LEU A 107 6.86 -11.84 4.14
CA LEU A 107 7.27 -11.95 2.72
C LEU A 107 8.47 -12.88 2.53
N ASP A 108 9.28 -13.09 3.57
CA ASP A 108 10.39 -14.05 3.61
C ASP A 108 10.02 -15.41 4.23
N ASN A 109 8.73 -15.67 4.46
CA ASN A 109 8.24 -16.91 5.06
C ASN A 109 7.93 -17.98 4.00
N THR A 110 8.77 -19.01 3.95
CA THR A 110 8.65 -20.14 3.01
C THR A 110 7.39 -21.01 3.20
N SER A 111 6.67 -20.89 4.32
CA SER A 111 5.37 -21.56 4.47
C SER A 111 4.31 -20.93 3.57
N TYR A 112 4.35 -19.61 3.41
CA TYR A 112 3.43 -18.88 2.54
C TYR A 112 3.92 -18.89 1.11
N TYR A 113 5.17 -18.49 0.90
CA TYR A 113 5.72 -18.13 -0.39
C TYR A 113 6.84 -19.08 -0.84
N SER A 114 7.10 -19.10 -2.13
CA SER A 114 8.18 -19.82 -2.79
C SER A 114 8.91 -18.90 -3.76
N SER A 115 10.13 -19.28 -4.14
CA SER A 115 10.91 -18.51 -5.11
C SER A 115 10.15 -18.38 -6.43
N GLY A 116 10.11 -17.17 -6.99
CA GLY A 116 9.37 -16.83 -8.19
C GLY A 116 7.89 -16.54 -7.98
N ASP A 117 7.38 -16.56 -6.74
CA ASP A 117 6.00 -16.15 -6.46
C ASP A 117 5.83 -14.63 -6.60
N ASP A 118 4.66 -14.22 -7.11
CA ASP A 118 4.11 -12.87 -6.93
C ASP A 118 3.39 -12.80 -5.58
N ALA A 119 3.87 -12.02 -4.62
CA ALA A 119 3.17 -11.82 -3.35
C ALA A 119 2.15 -10.68 -3.46
N VAL A 120 0.88 -10.97 -3.18
CA VAL A 120 -0.22 -9.99 -3.22
C VAL A 120 -0.85 -9.86 -1.82
N GLY A 121 -0.65 -8.71 -1.19
CA GLY A 121 -1.36 -8.30 0.01
C GLY A 121 -2.63 -7.53 -0.34
N GLU A 122 -3.79 -8.07 0.01
CA GLU A 122 -5.08 -7.41 -0.19
C GLU A 122 -5.57 -6.77 1.12
N VAL A 123 -5.55 -5.44 1.20
CA VAL A 123 -6.03 -4.65 2.33
C VAL A 123 -7.54 -4.45 2.20
N TYR A 124 -8.29 -5.02 3.12
CA TYR A 124 -9.75 -4.93 3.17
C TYR A 124 -10.19 -3.68 3.93
N ASN A 125 -11.26 -3.05 3.46
CA ASN A 125 -11.94 -1.93 4.09
C ASN A 125 -12.89 -2.40 5.21
N ASP A 126 -12.41 -3.30 6.07
CA ASP A 126 -13.13 -3.72 7.28
C ASP A 126 -12.70 -2.94 8.53
N SER A 127 -11.67 -2.10 8.40
CA SER A 127 -11.12 -1.27 9.47
C SER A 127 -10.14 -0.22 8.94
N VAL A 128 -9.78 0.72 9.81
CA VAL A 128 -8.69 1.67 9.57
C VAL A 128 -7.42 1.10 10.17
N LEU A 129 -6.39 0.91 9.35
CA LEU A 129 -5.09 0.43 9.82
C LEU A 129 -4.28 1.61 10.37
N ASN A 130 -4.08 1.62 11.68
CA ASN A 130 -3.21 2.60 12.32
C ASN A 130 -1.78 2.07 12.41
N GLU A 131 -1.03 2.25 11.33
CA GLU A 131 0.36 1.83 11.26
C GLU A 131 1.18 2.69 10.31
N ARG A 132 2.49 2.61 10.49
CA ARG A 132 3.47 2.94 9.47
C ARG A 132 4.06 1.62 8.97
N PHE A 133 4.51 1.57 7.72
CA PHE A 133 5.17 0.38 7.21
C PHE A 133 6.26 0.69 6.20
N ILE A 134 7.19 -0.24 6.08
CA ILE A 134 8.27 -0.26 5.10
C ILE A 134 8.11 -1.55 4.33
N ILE A 135 8.17 -1.52 3.00
CA ILE A 135 8.22 -2.73 2.18
C ILE A 135 9.65 -2.95 1.72
N ASP A 136 10.35 -3.90 2.34
CA ASP A 136 11.71 -4.34 1.95
C ASP A 136 11.96 -5.86 2.01
N GLY A 137 11.06 -6.64 2.62
CA GLY A 137 11.14 -8.09 2.66
C GLY A 137 10.89 -8.80 1.33
N GLY A 138 11.08 -10.12 1.32
CA GLY A 138 10.82 -11.02 0.17
C GLY A 138 12.04 -11.37 -0.68
N GLY A 139 13.19 -10.77 -0.40
CA GLY A 139 14.45 -11.08 -1.07
C GLY A 139 15.04 -12.44 -0.69
N THR A 140 14.76 -12.93 0.53
CA THR A 140 15.26 -14.24 1.02
C THR A 140 14.51 -15.40 0.38
N VAL A 141 13.19 -15.27 0.24
CA VAL A 141 12.38 -16.24 -0.53
C VAL A 141 12.69 -16.16 -2.03
N GLY A 142 13.08 -14.97 -2.51
CA GLY A 142 13.29 -14.70 -3.93
C GLY A 142 11.96 -14.56 -4.67
N LEU A 143 11.08 -13.69 -4.15
CA LEU A 143 9.82 -13.33 -4.80
C LEU A 143 10.07 -12.59 -6.13
N ASP A 144 9.23 -12.82 -7.12
CA ASP A 144 9.29 -12.12 -8.42
C ASP A 144 8.76 -10.69 -8.29
N SER A 145 7.61 -10.52 -7.64
CA SER A 145 7.04 -9.19 -7.38
C SER A 145 6.30 -9.12 -6.04
N VAL A 146 6.14 -7.88 -5.54
CA VAL A 146 5.33 -7.58 -4.35
C VAL A 146 4.28 -6.54 -4.68
N LYS A 147 3.02 -6.88 -4.41
CA LYS A 147 1.88 -6.00 -4.65
C LYS A 147 1.06 -5.83 -3.38
N LEU A 148 0.90 -4.59 -2.95
CA LEU A 148 -0.07 -4.21 -1.92
C LEU A 148 -1.23 -3.48 -2.59
N THR A 149 -2.45 -3.96 -2.39
CA THR A 149 -3.64 -3.37 -3.01
C THR A 149 -4.90 -3.57 -2.18
N SER A 150 -6.03 -2.99 -2.59
CA SER A 150 -7.35 -3.41 -2.13
C SER A 150 -8.02 -4.39 -3.10
N PRO A 151 -8.83 -5.33 -2.58
CA PRO A 151 -9.71 -6.15 -3.40
C PRO A 151 -10.53 -5.28 -4.34
N SER A 152 -10.76 -5.74 -5.57
CA SER A 152 -11.43 -4.94 -6.61
C SER A 152 -12.79 -4.34 -6.19
N SER A 153 -13.53 -5.04 -5.34
CA SER A 153 -14.83 -4.62 -4.80
C SER A 153 -14.76 -3.58 -3.68
N GLN A 154 -13.55 -3.27 -3.18
CA GLN A 154 -13.32 -2.37 -2.03
C GLN A 154 -12.30 -1.27 -2.34
N ARG A 155 -11.99 -1.07 -3.62
CA ARG A 155 -11.15 0.04 -4.09
C ARG A 155 -11.91 1.34 -3.90
N HIS A 156 -11.20 2.40 -3.51
CA HIS A 156 -11.79 3.73 -3.45
C HIS A 156 -12.22 4.20 -4.85
N ASP A 157 -13.23 5.06 -4.89
CA ASP A 157 -13.74 5.68 -6.14
C ASP A 157 -13.11 7.05 -6.45
N GLY A 158 -12.12 7.44 -5.64
CA GLY A 158 -11.49 8.76 -5.70
C GLY A 158 -12.06 9.74 -4.68
N THR A 159 -13.03 9.32 -3.87
CA THR A 159 -13.54 10.09 -2.73
C THR A 159 -13.00 9.56 -1.40
N GLU A 160 -12.92 10.44 -0.40
CA GLU A 160 -12.49 10.11 0.95
C GLU A 160 -13.35 9.01 1.59
N ASN A 161 -12.72 8.11 2.33
CA ASN A 161 -13.35 7.04 3.10
C ASN A 161 -14.11 6.01 2.24
N SER A 162 -13.87 5.95 0.93
CA SER A 162 -14.55 5.00 0.03
C SER A 162 -13.81 3.67 -0.15
N GLY A 163 -12.54 3.57 0.25
CA GLY A 163 -11.71 2.37 0.13
C GLY A 163 -10.93 2.00 1.39
N ALA A 164 -10.05 1.02 1.30
CA ALA A 164 -9.24 0.61 2.43
C ALA A 164 -8.23 1.71 2.82
N ARG A 165 -8.14 1.96 4.12
CA ARG A 165 -7.48 3.16 4.65
C ARG A 165 -6.39 2.83 5.67
N VAL A 166 -5.27 3.51 5.49
CA VAL A 166 -4.17 3.60 6.46
C VAL A 166 -4.22 5.00 7.10
N GLN A 167 -4.23 5.05 8.43
CA GLN A 167 -4.23 6.30 9.19
C GLN A 167 -3.22 6.22 10.32
N TYR A 168 -2.00 6.71 10.08
CA TYR A 168 -0.94 6.70 11.08
C TYR A 168 -1.13 7.81 12.11
N THR A 169 -1.19 7.46 13.39
CA THR A 169 -1.34 8.44 14.49
C THR A 169 -0.03 8.72 15.24
N GLY A 170 1.10 8.19 14.77
CA GLY A 170 2.39 8.37 15.42
C GLY A 170 3.07 9.69 15.05
N SER A 171 4.15 9.99 15.75
CA SER A 171 5.05 11.12 15.49
C SER A 171 6.40 10.61 15.01
N THR A 172 7.02 11.29 14.05
CA THR A 172 8.29 10.95 13.38
C THR A 172 8.22 9.83 12.32
N SER A 173 8.87 10.08 11.18
CA SER A 173 9.07 9.19 10.00
C SER A 173 7.96 9.26 8.94
N PRO A 174 8.27 8.88 7.67
CA PRO A 174 7.25 8.69 6.65
C PRO A 174 6.25 7.58 7.00
N THR A 175 4.98 7.73 6.61
CA THR A 175 3.96 6.70 6.85
C THR A 175 4.22 5.43 6.02
N VAL A 176 4.63 5.61 4.76
CA VAL A 176 4.98 4.51 3.84
C VAL A 176 6.38 4.70 3.30
N VAL A 177 7.18 3.62 3.27
CA VAL A 177 8.48 3.63 2.57
C VAL A 177 8.62 2.40 1.68
N LEU A 178 8.87 2.60 0.39
CA LEU A 178 9.19 1.53 -0.55
C LEU A 178 10.71 1.38 -0.64
N LYS A 179 11.26 0.20 -0.32
CA LYS A 179 12.72 -0.03 -0.24
C LYS A 179 13.21 -1.24 -1.03
N ARG A 180 12.38 -1.75 -1.93
CA ARG A 180 12.73 -2.81 -2.88
C ARG A 180 12.32 -2.46 -4.29
N ASN A 181 12.87 -3.19 -5.24
CA ASN A 181 12.41 -3.23 -6.62
C ASN A 181 11.14 -4.11 -6.73
N ASP A 182 10.52 -4.07 -7.91
CA ASP A 182 9.42 -4.96 -8.31
C ASP A 182 8.22 -4.87 -7.34
N VAL A 183 7.92 -3.64 -6.93
CA VAL A 183 6.89 -3.35 -5.92
C VAL A 183 5.80 -2.43 -6.47
N THR A 184 4.54 -2.80 -6.24
CA THR A 184 3.38 -1.99 -6.56
C THR A 184 2.54 -1.72 -5.31
N VAL A 185 2.21 -0.46 -5.06
CA VAL A 185 1.18 -0.05 -4.08
C VAL A 185 0.06 0.68 -4.81
N GLU A 186 -1.16 0.16 -4.73
CA GLU A 186 -2.31 0.75 -5.44
C GLU A 186 -3.68 0.57 -4.77
N TRP A 187 -4.57 1.54 -4.97
CA TRP A 187 -5.96 1.57 -4.47
C TRP A 187 -6.12 1.72 -2.96
N LEU A 188 -5.14 2.35 -2.30
CA LEU A 188 -5.19 2.64 -0.87
C LEU A 188 -5.38 4.13 -0.60
N GLU A 189 -6.06 4.42 0.51
CA GLU A 189 -6.17 5.77 1.06
C GLU A 189 -5.21 5.95 2.23
N PHE A 190 -4.35 6.96 2.14
CA PHE A 190 -3.43 7.40 3.19
C PHE A 190 -3.98 8.67 3.82
N ASP A 191 -4.66 8.50 4.95
CA ASP A 191 -5.23 9.58 5.75
C ASP A 191 -4.23 10.01 6.80
N LEU A 192 -3.63 11.19 6.60
CA LEU A 192 -2.56 11.70 7.46
C LEU A 192 -3.08 12.76 8.43
N SER A 193 -4.40 12.94 8.53
CA SER A 193 -5.03 13.95 9.40
C SER A 193 -4.72 13.78 10.89
N SER A 194 -4.29 12.58 11.29
CA SER A 194 -4.01 12.21 12.67
C SER A 194 -2.51 12.07 12.98
N THR A 195 -1.62 12.38 12.03
CA THR A 195 -0.18 12.29 12.26
C THR A 195 0.27 13.29 13.33
N GLY A 196 1.14 12.85 14.24
CA GLY A 196 1.84 13.75 15.15
C GLY A 196 2.91 14.57 14.42
N SER A 197 3.44 15.60 15.09
CA SER A 197 4.54 16.41 14.52
C SER A 197 5.78 15.55 14.24
N GLY A 198 6.52 15.90 13.19
CA GLY A 198 7.72 15.22 12.71
C GLY A 198 7.48 14.21 11.58
N VAL A 199 6.26 14.09 11.04
CA VAL A 199 5.98 13.26 9.86
C VAL A 199 6.30 14.07 8.61
N LEU A 200 7.50 13.86 8.08
CA LEU A 200 8.02 14.62 6.94
C LEU A 200 7.36 14.25 5.61
N SER A 201 6.77 13.05 5.52
CA SER A 201 6.23 12.56 4.26
C SER A 201 5.10 11.54 4.41
N GLY A 202 4.10 11.60 3.53
CA GLY A 202 3.07 10.56 3.44
C GLY A 202 3.61 9.25 2.89
N MET A 203 4.31 9.33 1.75
CA MET A 203 4.97 8.19 1.12
C MET A 203 6.37 8.56 0.62
N ASN A 204 7.33 7.66 0.83
CA ASN A 204 8.69 7.75 0.30
C ASN A 204 9.04 6.61 -0.67
N PHE A 205 9.59 6.98 -1.82
CA PHE A 205 10.48 6.08 -2.57
C PHE A 205 11.82 6.06 -1.83
N GLY A 206 12.17 4.95 -1.21
CA GLY A 206 13.40 4.76 -0.47
C GLY A 206 14.62 4.56 -1.36
N ALA A 207 15.81 4.70 -0.77
CA ALA A 207 17.10 4.70 -1.46
C ALA A 207 17.48 3.40 -2.20
N ASN A 208 16.68 2.33 -2.10
CA ASN A 208 16.91 1.03 -2.76
C ASN A 208 15.75 0.61 -3.68
N ALA A 209 14.77 1.49 -3.90
CA ALA A 209 13.62 1.23 -4.76
C ALA A 209 13.83 1.94 -6.11
N HIS A 210 14.38 1.22 -7.08
CA HIS A 210 14.90 1.80 -8.32
C HIS A 210 14.19 1.30 -9.57
N THR A 211 13.91 0.01 -9.63
CA THR A 211 13.41 -0.68 -10.82
C THR A 211 12.03 -1.25 -10.53
N ASP A 212 11.11 -0.98 -11.43
CA ASP A 212 9.73 -1.47 -11.47
C ASP A 212 8.98 -1.18 -10.18
N VAL A 213 9.10 0.08 -9.75
CA VAL A 213 8.48 0.60 -8.52
C VAL A 213 7.28 1.46 -8.90
N PHE A 214 6.08 1.02 -8.51
CA PHE A 214 4.83 1.67 -8.84
C PHE A 214 4.09 2.12 -7.58
N PHE A 215 3.80 3.41 -7.51
CA PHE A 215 2.82 3.96 -6.57
C PHE A 215 1.70 4.62 -7.38
N LYS A 216 0.54 3.97 -7.44
CA LYS A 216 -0.51 4.37 -8.38
C LYS A 216 -1.92 4.21 -7.85
N HIS A 217 -2.84 5.03 -8.34
CA HIS A 217 -4.25 4.97 -7.92
C HIS A 217 -4.43 5.07 -6.41
N ASN A 218 -3.63 5.88 -5.72
CA ASN A 218 -3.78 6.09 -4.27
C ASN A 218 -4.31 7.49 -3.97
N ILE A 219 -4.92 7.65 -2.81
CA ILE A 219 -5.25 8.94 -2.21
C ILE A 219 -4.25 9.23 -1.10
N VAL A 220 -3.57 10.37 -1.12
CA VAL A 220 -2.68 10.83 -0.05
C VAL A 220 -3.16 12.19 0.43
N ARG A 221 -3.62 12.28 1.68
CA ARG A 221 -4.29 13.49 2.16
C ARG A 221 -3.97 13.89 3.58
N ASP A 222 -4.19 15.17 3.86
CA ASP A 222 -4.25 15.75 5.20
C ASP A 222 -2.95 15.67 6.01
N LEU A 223 -1.80 15.68 5.35
CA LEU A 223 -0.52 15.77 6.05
C LEU A 223 -0.28 17.19 6.54
N LYS A 224 -0.13 17.36 7.86
CA LYS A 224 0.13 18.66 8.48
C LYS A 224 1.28 18.59 9.48
N ASP A 225 2.28 19.43 9.30
CA ASP A 225 3.38 19.59 10.27
C ASP A 225 3.68 21.08 10.53
N GLN A 226 4.65 21.33 11.40
CA GLN A 226 5.03 22.66 11.88
C GLN A 226 6.55 22.82 11.98
N SER A 227 7.33 21.80 11.61
CA SER A 227 8.70 21.66 12.11
C SER A 227 9.76 21.46 11.04
N ASN A 228 9.37 21.02 9.85
CA ASN A 228 10.25 20.65 8.74
C ASN A 228 9.44 20.58 7.45
N ASP A 229 10.11 20.53 6.30
CA ASP A 229 9.51 20.17 5.01
C ASP A 229 8.49 19.01 5.09
N VAL A 230 7.25 19.28 4.67
CA VAL A 230 6.21 18.23 4.51
C VAL A 230 6.05 17.85 3.05
N ASN A 231 5.84 16.56 2.80
CA ASN A 231 5.73 16.03 1.45
C ASN A 231 4.58 15.03 1.37
N GLY A 232 3.57 15.23 0.53
CA GLY A 232 2.56 14.19 0.31
C GLY A 232 3.23 12.90 -0.21
N ILE A 233 3.95 13.04 -1.32
CA ILE A 233 4.79 11.99 -1.90
C ILE A 233 6.21 12.53 -2.07
N TYR A 234 7.20 11.82 -1.55
CA TYR A 234 8.60 12.20 -1.66
C TYR A 234 9.40 11.13 -2.40
N VAL A 235 10.13 11.58 -3.40
CA VAL A 235 11.02 10.74 -4.22
C VAL A 235 12.43 11.19 -3.92
N TRP A 236 13.20 10.32 -3.25
CA TRP A 236 14.59 10.58 -2.91
C TRP A 236 15.47 9.34 -3.14
N GLY A 237 16.78 9.52 -3.02
CA GLY A 237 17.76 8.45 -3.10
C GLY A 237 18.61 8.47 -4.37
N SER A 238 19.78 7.83 -4.28
CA SER A 238 20.74 7.65 -5.37
C SER A 238 20.42 6.38 -6.17
N GLY A 239 20.49 6.42 -7.50
CA GLY A 239 20.18 5.33 -8.42
C GLY A 239 21.01 5.37 -9.71
N SER A 240 20.44 4.93 -10.83
CA SER A 240 21.08 4.97 -12.16
C SER A 240 20.08 5.42 -13.24
N GLY A 241 20.56 5.79 -14.42
CA GLY A 241 19.71 6.21 -15.55
C GLY A 241 18.78 5.12 -16.10
N SER A 242 18.89 3.87 -15.64
CA SER A 242 18.00 2.75 -16.01
C SER A 242 16.85 2.50 -15.01
N ASN A 243 16.69 3.37 -14.01
CA ASN A 243 15.63 3.23 -13.01
C ASN A 243 14.24 3.39 -13.64
N THR A 244 13.26 2.57 -13.20
CA THR A 244 11.86 2.60 -13.66
C THR A 244 10.93 2.84 -12.47
N ARG A 245 10.93 4.07 -11.96
CA ARG A 245 10.02 4.52 -10.90
C ARG A 245 8.80 5.22 -11.49
N HIS A 246 7.63 4.95 -10.92
CA HIS A 246 6.34 5.40 -11.44
C HIS A 246 5.43 5.90 -10.33
N CYS A 247 5.02 7.16 -10.41
CA CYS A 247 3.99 7.77 -9.57
C CYS A 247 2.82 8.18 -10.48
N LEU A 248 1.74 7.40 -10.48
CA LEU A 248 0.71 7.45 -11.52
C LEU A 248 -0.70 7.57 -10.93
N ASN A 249 -1.55 8.41 -11.51
CA ASN A 249 -2.98 8.40 -11.19
C ASN A 249 -3.30 8.56 -9.68
N ASN A 250 -2.44 9.27 -8.93
CA ASN A 250 -2.68 9.53 -7.52
C ASN A 250 -3.44 10.85 -7.31
N ILE A 251 -4.20 10.93 -6.23
CA ILE A 251 -4.84 12.15 -5.75
C ILE A 251 -4.12 12.57 -4.46
N VAL A 252 -3.46 13.73 -4.48
CA VAL A 252 -2.68 14.27 -3.35
C VAL A 252 -3.24 15.62 -2.95
N TYR A 253 -3.65 15.80 -1.70
CA TYR A 253 -4.19 17.10 -1.29
C TYR A 253 -4.16 17.38 0.20
N ASN A 254 -4.39 18.64 0.54
CA ASN A 254 -4.35 19.13 1.92
C ASN A 254 -3.01 18.86 2.61
N ILE A 255 -1.94 19.20 1.90
CA ILE A 255 -0.58 19.08 2.43
C ILE A 255 -0.17 20.47 2.96
N GLU A 256 0.00 20.58 4.27
CA GLU A 256 0.23 21.86 4.93
C GLU A 256 1.46 21.81 5.85
N ASP A 257 2.29 22.84 5.81
CA ASP A 257 3.21 23.15 6.92
C ASP A 257 2.93 24.58 7.42
N SER A 258 3.12 24.84 8.71
CA SER A 258 2.90 26.19 9.27
C SER A 258 4.15 27.08 9.29
N ASN A 259 5.36 26.52 9.23
CA ASN A 259 6.63 27.22 9.47
C ASN A 259 7.73 26.94 8.44
N ASP A 260 7.62 25.86 7.66
CA ASP A 260 8.59 25.39 6.67
C ASP A 260 7.92 25.14 5.30
N SER A 261 8.60 24.52 4.36
CA SER A 261 8.09 24.25 3.02
C SER A 261 7.06 23.11 3.00
N ALA A 262 6.14 23.17 2.04
CA ALA A 262 5.13 22.13 1.80
C ALA A 262 5.10 21.72 0.33
N PHE A 263 5.12 20.41 0.11
CA PHE A 263 5.16 19.81 -1.22
C PHE A 263 4.08 18.75 -1.39
N GLY A 264 3.29 18.83 -2.46
CA GLY A 264 2.36 17.75 -2.79
C GLY A 264 3.11 16.50 -3.25
N ILE A 265 3.85 16.62 -4.35
CA ILE A 265 4.81 15.61 -4.84
C ILE A 265 6.17 16.29 -4.98
N ARG A 266 7.21 15.77 -4.33
CA ARG A 266 8.58 16.30 -4.46
C ARG A 266 9.51 15.23 -4.99
N VAL A 267 10.19 15.54 -6.09
CA VAL A 267 11.32 14.80 -6.62
C VAL A 267 12.58 15.55 -6.25
N ALA A 268 13.31 15.04 -5.26
CA ALA A 268 14.60 15.60 -4.85
C ALA A 268 15.63 15.46 -5.97
N SER A 269 16.65 16.33 -5.96
CA SER A 269 17.73 16.30 -6.93
C SER A 269 18.48 14.98 -6.85
N SER A 270 18.35 14.16 -7.90
CA SER A 270 18.99 12.85 -7.92
C SER A 270 19.59 12.43 -9.27
N ASN A 271 19.22 13.02 -10.41
CA ASN A 271 19.63 12.60 -11.77
C ASN A 271 19.12 11.19 -12.14
N TYR A 272 17.89 10.83 -11.78
CA TYR A 272 17.32 9.53 -12.14
C TYR A 272 15.88 9.63 -12.63
N PRO A 273 15.54 8.92 -13.71
CA PRO A 273 14.23 8.98 -14.30
C PRO A 273 13.14 8.55 -13.32
N ILE A 274 12.07 9.34 -13.29
CA ILE A 274 10.80 9.01 -12.67
C ILE A 274 9.68 9.47 -13.59
N ASN A 275 8.66 8.63 -13.70
CA ASN A 275 7.45 8.91 -14.46
C ASN A 275 6.36 9.44 -13.53
N LEU A 276 5.98 10.70 -13.69
CA LEU A 276 4.84 11.33 -13.02
C LEU A 276 3.71 11.52 -14.03
N TYR A 277 2.71 10.64 -14.02
CA TYR A 277 1.59 10.71 -14.96
C TYR A 277 0.23 10.79 -14.27
N ASN A 278 -0.65 11.62 -14.81
CA ASN A 278 -2.07 11.66 -14.44
C ASN A 278 -2.32 11.91 -12.93
N ASN A 279 -1.39 12.55 -12.21
CA ASN A 279 -1.59 12.85 -10.80
C ASN A 279 -2.41 14.15 -10.66
N THR A 280 -3.27 14.19 -9.66
CA THR A 280 -3.97 15.41 -9.23
C THR A 280 -3.40 15.85 -7.90
N VAL A 281 -2.87 17.06 -7.85
CA VAL A 281 -2.37 17.69 -6.63
C VAL A 281 -3.16 18.97 -6.35
N TYR A 282 -3.76 19.06 -5.17
CA TYR A 282 -4.61 20.19 -4.83
C TYR A 282 -4.38 20.67 -3.40
N TYR A 283 -4.36 22.00 -3.20
CA TYR A 283 -4.24 22.59 -1.86
C TYR A 283 -2.95 22.15 -1.15
N VAL A 284 -1.85 22.81 -1.52
CA VAL A 284 -0.56 22.71 -0.82
C VAL A 284 -0.28 24.05 -0.19
N LYS A 285 0.07 24.08 1.10
CA LYS A 285 0.17 25.33 1.83
C LYS A 285 1.35 25.38 2.77
N THR A 286 2.07 26.49 2.76
CA THR A 286 2.95 26.88 3.86
C THR A 286 2.37 28.10 4.59
N GLY A 287 2.51 28.12 5.91
CA GLY A 287 2.24 29.30 6.74
C GLY A 287 3.41 30.31 6.76
N SER A 288 4.57 29.93 6.24
CA SER A 288 5.75 30.79 6.20
C SER A 288 5.74 31.73 4.99
N GLY A 289 6.24 32.96 5.20
CA GLY A 289 6.35 33.97 4.15
C GLY A 289 7.60 33.82 3.27
N SER A 290 8.55 32.95 3.62
CA SER A 290 9.82 32.75 2.91
C SER A 290 10.01 31.35 2.33
N GLU A 291 9.08 30.44 2.58
CA GLU A 291 9.24 29.02 2.24
C GLU A 291 8.35 28.63 1.05
N ASP A 292 8.65 27.45 0.50
CA ASP A 292 8.06 26.96 -0.74
C ASP A 292 6.74 26.23 -0.45
N ALA A 293 5.68 26.58 -1.18
CA ALA A 293 4.45 25.80 -1.25
C ALA A 293 4.23 25.32 -2.69
N TYR A 294 4.76 24.15 -3.04
CA TYR A 294 4.69 23.64 -4.41
C TYR A 294 3.78 22.42 -4.53
N CYS A 295 2.87 22.41 -5.50
CA CYS A 295 2.06 21.21 -5.75
C CYS A 295 2.94 20.07 -6.28
N ILE A 296 3.67 20.29 -7.37
CA ILE A 296 4.64 19.32 -7.90
C ILE A 296 6.01 20.00 -8.00
N ALA A 297 6.95 19.54 -7.17
CA ALA A 297 8.32 20.02 -7.13
C ALA A 297 9.27 19.03 -7.81
N VAL A 298 10.03 19.49 -8.81
CA VAL A 298 11.01 18.65 -9.52
C VAL A 298 12.39 19.31 -9.53
N ASN A 299 13.34 18.66 -8.87
CA ASN A 299 14.76 19.03 -8.88
C ASN A 299 15.61 18.03 -9.68
N ASP A 300 14.98 17.16 -10.46
CA ASP A 300 15.61 16.13 -11.29
C ASP A 300 15.40 16.42 -12.78
N THR A 301 16.48 16.41 -13.55
CA THR A 301 16.43 16.70 -15.00
C THR A 301 15.93 15.52 -15.83
N ASP A 302 15.90 14.30 -15.29
CA ASP A 302 15.47 13.12 -16.07
C ASP A 302 14.02 12.72 -15.79
N ALA A 303 13.28 13.51 -15.02
CA ALA A 303 11.88 13.27 -14.75
C ALA A 303 11.02 13.43 -16.02
N VAL A 304 9.98 12.61 -16.14
CA VAL A 304 8.95 12.74 -17.17
C VAL A 304 7.63 13.07 -16.49
N LEU A 305 7.06 14.23 -16.83
CA LEU A 305 5.84 14.76 -16.22
C LEU A 305 4.79 15.02 -17.29
N LYS A 306 3.74 14.20 -17.33
CA LYS A 306 2.64 14.43 -18.29
C LYS A 306 1.27 14.28 -17.67
N ASN A 307 0.32 15.06 -18.18
CA ASN A 307 -1.09 15.00 -17.79
C ASN A 307 -1.33 15.21 -16.29
N ASN A 308 -0.49 15.97 -15.60
CA ASN A 308 -0.70 16.25 -14.17
C ASN A 308 -1.55 17.50 -13.99
N ILE A 309 -2.40 17.48 -12.98
CA ILE A 309 -3.20 18.62 -12.54
C ILE A 309 -2.60 19.11 -11.23
N ALA A 310 -2.23 20.38 -11.16
CA ALA A 310 -1.74 21.03 -9.96
C ALA A 310 -2.51 22.32 -9.73
N ALA A 311 -3.06 22.49 -8.52
CA ALA A 311 -3.95 23.62 -8.26
C ALA A 311 -3.91 24.09 -6.80
N ARG A 312 -4.08 25.41 -6.63
CA ARG A 312 -4.21 26.07 -5.33
C ARG A 312 -3.03 25.85 -4.37
N PRO A 313 -1.78 26.12 -4.79
CA PRO A 313 -0.70 26.34 -3.83
C PRO A 313 -0.92 27.66 -3.07
N ILE A 314 -0.53 27.73 -1.80
CA ILE A 314 -0.71 28.91 -0.93
C ILE A 314 0.56 29.10 -0.09
N GLY A 315 1.25 30.23 -0.20
CA GLY A 315 2.49 30.46 0.54
C GLY A 315 3.11 31.82 0.26
N GLY A 316 4.31 32.04 0.80
CA GLY A 316 5.17 33.16 0.43
C GLY A 316 5.75 33.00 -0.98
N ASP A 317 6.39 31.86 -1.23
CA ASP A 317 6.72 31.38 -2.57
C ASP A 317 5.84 30.17 -2.91
N TYR A 318 5.05 30.26 -3.97
CA TYR A 318 4.06 29.23 -4.29
C TYR A 318 3.98 28.99 -5.79
N LEU A 319 3.96 27.71 -6.18
CA LEU A 319 3.96 27.28 -7.58
C LEU A 319 3.18 25.97 -7.72
N CYS A 320 2.34 25.83 -8.75
CA CYS A 320 1.72 24.56 -9.09
C CYS A 320 2.81 23.58 -9.55
N PHE A 321 3.79 24.08 -10.30
CA PHE A 321 4.99 23.35 -10.71
C PHE A 321 6.23 24.16 -10.34
N GLY A 322 7.02 23.69 -9.37
CA GLY A 322 8.22 24.38 -8.85
C GLY A 322 9.49 23.52 -8.82
N GLY A 323 10.65 24.14 -8.61
CA GLY A 323 11.94 23.45 -8.58
C GLY A 323 12.82 23.67 -9.82
N SER A 324 14.09 23.27 -9.72
CA SER A 324 15.15 23.61 -10.68
C SER A 324 15.33 22.59 -11.81
N GLY A 325 14.74 21.40 -11.69
CA GLY A 325 14.94 20.26 -12.59
C GLY A 325 14.16 20.36 -13.91
N PHE A 326 13.17 21.24 -14.01
CA PHE A 326 12.32 21.36 -15.20
C PHE A 326 13.06 21.68 -16.51
N SER A 327 14.25 22.30 -16.43
CA SER A 327 15.05 22.63 -17.60
C SER A 327 15.57 21.41 -18.38
N GLY A 328 15.67 20.25 -17.74
CA GLY A 328 15.98 18.98 -18.39
C GLY A 328 14.80 18.01 -18.49
N ALA A 329 13.80 18.15 -17.61
CA ALA A 329 12.68 17.23 -17.54
C ALA A 329 11.82 17.25 -18.82
N THR A 330 11.29 16.08 -19.20
CA THR A 330 10.32 15.99 -20.30
C THR A 330 8.92 16.30 -19.77
N THR A 331 8.35 17.45 -20.14
CA THR A 331 7.06 17.92 -19.62
C THR A 331 6.06 18.19 -20.74
N ASP A 332 4.80 17.77 -20.58
CA ASP A 332 3.73 18.05 -21.55
C ASP A 332 2.32 17.85 -20.98
N TYR A 333 1.31 18.54 -21.52
CA TYR A 333 -0.12 18.38 -21.18
C TYR A 333 -0.46 18.58 -19.69
N ASN A 334 0.28 19.42 -18.96
CA ASN A 334 0.02 19.69 -17.55
C ASN A 334 -0.98 20.85 -17.38
N LEU A 335 -1.72 20.88 -16.26
CA LEU A 335 -2.64 21.96 -15.90
C LEU A 335 -2.20 22.61 -14.58
N SER A 336 -2.10 23.94 -14.55
CA SER A 336 -1.79 24.75 -13.36
C SER A 336 -2.83 25.84 -13.10
N THR A 337 -2.98 26.29 -11.86
CA THR A 337 -3.77 27.50 -11.55
C THR A 337 -2.97 28.81 -11.52
N ASP A 338 -1.64 28.77 -11.64
CA ASP A 338 -0.73 29.93 -11.42
C ASP A 338 0.29 30.15 -12.55
N SER A 339 -0.02 29.70 -13.77
CA SER A 339 0.81 29.82 -14.99
C SER A 339 2.13 29.05 -15.01
N THR A 340 2.37 28.19 -14.02
CA THR A 340 3.61 27.41 -13.92
C THR A 340 3.57 26.10 -14.69
N ALA A 341 2.45 25.72 -15.31
CA ALA A 341 2.37 24.47 -16.07
C ALA A 341 3.46 24.40 -17.15
N THR A 342 4.30 23.37 -17.07
CA THR A 342 5.45 23.17 -17.97
C THR A 342 5.08 22.26 -19.14
N GLY A 343 5.62 22.54 -20.32
CA GLY A 343 5.42 21.73 -21.55
C GLY A 343 4.62 22.44 -22.65
N THR A 344 4.69 21.90 -23.88
CA THR A 344 4.14 22.57 -25.09
C THR A 344 2.62 22.61 -25.12
N ASN A 345 1.95 21.55 -24.66
CA ASN A 345 0.50 21.40 -24.70
C ASN A 345 -0.16 21.62 -23.33
N SER A 346 0.54 22.31 -22.43
CA SER A 346 0.08 22.58 -21.07
C SER A 346 -0.84 23.80 -21.01
N VAL A 347 -1.73 23.82 -20.02
CA VAL A 347 -2.79 24.83 -19.87
C VAL A 347 -2.76 25.49 -18.49
N THR A 348 -3.28 26.72 -18.43
CA THR A 348 -3.45 27.53 -17.21
C THR A 348 -4.87 28.03 -17.12
#